data_AF-E8ZI37-F1
#
_entry.id   AF-E8ZI37-F1
#
_cell.length_a   1.000
_cell.length_b   1.000
_cell.length_c   1.000
_cell.angle_alpha   90.00
_cell.angle_beta   90.00
_cell.angle_gamma   90.00
#
_symmetry.space_group_name_H-M   'P 1'
#
loop_
_entity.id
_entity.type
_entity.pdbx_description
1 polymer ?
#
loop_
_entity_poly.entity_id
_entity_poly.type
_entity_poly.pdbx_seq_one_letter_code
_entity_poly.pdbx_strand_id
1 'polypeptide(L)'
;MIPNIPKQNIQIDLIKNWCNQELSKPLKDQTAENLKLVETWCSKPRTLTEQITALGRGALNVETDISSNPHKQTWENYANNYKTAGDTFKIQKKDNSNWVDFTASEATADIMKEWCKDKGSKQYKHSDDSLFKTYQKWCSQ
;
A
#
# COMPACT_ATOMS: atom_id res chain seq x y z
N MET A 1 -9.08 13.10 -6.37
CA MET A 1 -9.05 13.19 -7.86
C MET A 1 -8.49 14.55 -8.22
N ILE A 2 -7.84 14.70 -9.37
CA ILE A 2 -7.34 16.00 -9.82
C ILE A 2 -8.54 16.92 -10.10
N PRO A 3 -8.64 18.10 -9.44
CA PRO A 3 -9.70 19.06 -9.72
C PRO A 3 -9.71 19.47 -11.20
N ASN A 4 -10.90 19.65 -11.77
CA ASN A 4 -11.09 20.16 -13.14
C ASN A 4 -10.57 19.26 -14.29
N ILE A 5 -10.18 18.01 -14.02
CA ILE A 5 -9.98 17.00 -15.07
C ILE A 5 -11.23 16.10 -15.14
N PRO A 6 -11.93 16.03 -16.29
CA PRO A 6 -13.11 15.18 -16.47
C PRO A 6 -12.81 13.71 -16.19
N LYS A 7 -13.74 12.99 -15.55
CA LYS A 7 -13.55 11.56 -15.21
C LYS A 7 -13.65 10.65 -16.43
N GLN A 8 -14.44 11.05 -17.42
CA GLN A 8 -14.62 10.33 -18.67
C GLN A 8 -13.56 10.77 -19.68
N ASN A 9 -12.96 9.80 -20.38
CA ASN A 9 -12.00 10.03 -21.45
C ASN A 9 -10.77 10.85 -21.04
N ILE A 10 -10.25 10.63 -19.83
CA ILE A 10 -9.01 11.27 -19.36
C ILE A 10 -7.90 11.07 -20.40
N GLN A 11 -7.39 12.18 -20.91
CA GLN A 11 -6.23 12.19 -21.80
C GLN A 11 -4.96 12.29 -20.97
N ILE A 12 -3.96 11.46 -21.30
CA ILE A 12 -2.66 11.45 -20.60
C ILE A 12 -2.01 12.85 -20.60
N ASP A 13 -2.17 13.61 -21.68
CA ASP A 13 -1.58 14.95 -21.79
C ASP A 13 -2.22 15.97 -20.85
N LEU A 14 -3.49 15.80 -20.47
CA LEU A 14 -4.11 16.64 -19.44
C LEU A 14 -3.46 16.41 -18.07
N ILE A 15 -3.16 15.15 -17.74
CA ILE A 15 -2.46 14.82 -16.49
C ILE A 15 -1.02 15.36 -16.54
N LYS A 16 -0.30 15.18 -17.64
CA LYS A 16 1.07 15.71 -17.80
C LYS A 16 1.11 17.23 -17.66
N ASN A 17 0.19 17.94 -18.32
CA ASN A 17 0.11 19.39 -18.24
C ASN A 17 -0.19 19.86 -16.82
N TRP A 18 -1.14 19.21 -16.14
CA TRP A 18 -1.43 19.49 -14.73
C TRP A 18 -0.19 19.25 -13.84
N CYS A 19 0.49 18.11 -14.02
CA CYS A 19 1.71 17.81 -13.28
C CYS A 19 2.81 18.86 -13.50
N ASN A 20 3.04 19.28 -14.75
CA ASN A 20 4.05 20.32 -15.05
C ASN A 20 3.71 21.65 -14.36
N GLN A 21 2.43 22.03 -14.33
CA GLN A 21 1.97 23.23 -13.63
C GLN A 21 2.18 23.11 -12.11
N GLU A 22 1.70 22.03 -11.48
CA GLU A 22 1.81 21.86 -10.04
C GLU A 22 3.26 21.72 -9.56
N LEU A 23 4.11 21.00 -10.30
CA LEU A 23 5.52 20.83 -9.96
C LEU A 23 6.34 22.12 -10.08
N SER A 24 5.84 23.14 -10.81
CA SER A 24 6.47 24.45 -10.89
C SER A 24 6.13 25.39 -9.72
N LYS A 25 5.11 25.05 -8.91
CA LYS A 25 4.67 25.90 -7.81
C LYS A 25 5.61 25.77 -6.60
N PRO A 26 5.89 26.86 -5.87
CA PRO A 26 6.62 26.79 -4.60
C PRO A 26 5.93 25.88 -3.59
N LEU A 27 6.70 25.14 -2.79
CA LEU A 27 6.15 24.24 -1.77
C LEU A 27 5.23 24.93 -0.76
N LYS A 28 5.51 26.20 -0.42
CA LYS A 28 4.68 27.00 0.51
C LYS A 28 3.25 27.25 -0.02
N ASP A 29 3.05 27.14 -1.33
CA ASP A 29 1.75 27.37 -1.99
C ASP A 29 1.00 26.04 -2.19
N GLN A 30 1.58 24.92 -1.74
CA GLN A 30 1.03 23.58 -1.87
C GLN A 30 0.23 23.20 -0.63
N THR A 31 -1.03 22.82 -0.81
CA THR A 31 -1.83 22.23 0.26
C THR A 31 -1.46 20.76 0.46
N ALA A 32 -1.70 20.21 1.65
CA ALA A 32 -1.48 18.80 1.92
C ALA A 32 -2.28 17.87 0.98
N GLU A 33 -3.48 18.28 0.58
CA GLU A 33 -4.28 17.52 -0.38
C GLU A 33 -3.67 17.56 -1.79
N ASN A 34 -3.18 18.73 -2.22
CA ASN A 34 -2.55 18.84 -3.54
C ASN A 34 -1.23 18.06 -3.60
N LEU A 35 -0.44 18.05 -2.53
CA LEU A 35 0.76 17.22 -2.44
C LEU A 35 0.45 15.72 -2.62
N LYS A 36 -0.66 15.22 -2.08
CA LYS A 36 -1.09 13.82 -2.31
C LYS A 36 -1.43 13.57 -3.77
N LEU A 37 -2.09 14.52 -4.43
CA LEU A 37 -2.40 14.40 -5.85
C LEU A 37 -1.11 14.40 -6.69
N VAL A 38 -0.17 15.30 -6.39
CA VAL A 38 1.13 15.36 -7.06
C VAL A 38 1.88 14.03 -6.85
N GLU A 39 1.91 13.53 -5.62
CA GLU A 39 2.53 12.25 -5.31
C GLU A 39 1.91 11.10 -6.12
N THR A 40 0.57 11.08 -6.24
CA THR A 40 -0.19 10.04 -6.96
C THR A 40 0.00 10.06 -8.46
N TRP A 41 0.01 11.24 -9.06
CA TRP A 41 -0.16 11.37 -10.52
C TRP A 41 1.11 11.83 -11.24
N CYS A 42 2.04 12.47 -10.53
CA CYS A 42 3.22 13.09 -11.13
C CYS A 42 4.53 12.39 -10.75
N SER A 43 4.49 11.51 -9.74
CA SER A 43 5.66 10.72 -9.38
C SER A 43 5.88 9.57 -10.35
N LYS A 44 7.13 9.13 -10.45
CA LYS A 44 7.44 7.85 -11.10
C LYS A 44 6.65 6.73 -10.40
N PRO A 45 5.91 5.89 -11.14
CA PRO A 45 5.19 4.75 -10.56
C PRO A 45 6.13 3.83 -9.77
N ARG A 46 5.69 3.42 -8.59
CA ARG A 46 6.38 2.47 -7.71
C ARG A 46 5.38 1.47 -7.18
N THR A 47 5.80 0.24 -7.00
CA THR A 47 5.06 -0.76 -6.24
C THR A 47 5.15 -0.48 -4.74
N LEU A 48 4.27 -1.09 -3.94
CA LEU A 48 4.34 -0.98 -2.48
C LEU A 48 5.70 -1.47 -1.95
N THR A 49 6.21 -2.59 -2.49
CA THR A 49 7.53 -3.13 -2.12
C THR A 49 8.67 -2.16 -2.43
N GLU A 50 8.67 -1.55 -3.62
CA GLU A 50 9.67 -0.56 -4.00
C GLU A 50 9.61 0.68 -3.10
N GLN A 51 8.41 1.13 -2.74
CA GLN A 51 8.25 2.28 -1.85
C GLN A 51 8.72 1.98 -0.43
N ILE A 52 8.42 0.80 0.12
CA ILE A 52 8.94 0.35 1.43
C ILE A 52 10.48 0.33 1.41
N THR A 53 11.08 -0.18 0.35
CA THR A 53 12.53 -0.22 0.17
C THR A 53 13.12 1.20 0.12
N ALA A 54 12.48 2.11 -0.60
CA ALA A 54 12.89 3.51 -0.69
C ALA A 54 12.83 4.25 0.66
N LEU A 55 12.02 3.77 1.61
CA LEU A 55 11.96 4.26 2.99
C LEU A 55 12.98 3.60 3.93
N GLY A 56 13.88 2.76 3.40
CA GLY A 56 14.90 2.05 4.18
C GLY A 56 14.37 0.87 4.98
N ARG A 57 13.17 0.38 4.67
CA ARG A 57 12.53 -0.77 5.34
C ARG A 57 12.62 -2.03 4.49
N GLY A 58 12.59 -3.18 5.14
CA GLY A 58 12.60 -4.48 4.46
C GLY A 58 11.19 -5.03 4.29
N ALA A 59 10.80 -5.42 3.08
CA ALA A 59 9.60 -6.23 2.90
C ALA A 59 9.81 -7.60 3.55
N LEU A 60 8.80 -8.08 4.27
CA LEU A 60 8.86 -9.38 4.92
C LEU A 60 8.84 -10.49 3.86
N ASN A 61 9.71 -11.49 3.99
CA ASN A 61 9.63 -12.75 3.25
C ASN A 61 8.24 -13.40 3.43
N VAL A 62 7.51 -13.52 2.32
CA VAL A 62 6.13 -14.04 2.25
C VAL A 62 6.05 -15.53 1.89
N GLU A 63 7.17 -16.21 1.70
CA GLU A 63 7.15 -17.62 1.30
C GLU A 63 6.73 -18.50 2.49
N THR A 64 5.68 -19.29 2.28
CA THR A 64 5.02 -20.17 3.26
C THR A 64 5.72 -21.52 3.37
N ASP A 65 6.35 -21.96 2.29
CA ASP A 65 6.78 -23.35 2.10
C ASP A 65 8.18 -23.64 2.68
N ILE A 66 8.78 -22.63 3.32
CA ILE A 66 10.15 -22.71 3.84
C ILE A 66 10.08 -22.82 5.37
N SER A 67 10.49 -23.98 5.90
CA SER A 67 10.70 -24.20 7.35
C SER A 67 11.68 -23.21 7.98
N SER A 68 12.44 -22.48 7.16
CA SER A 68 13.39 -21.42 7.50
C SER A 68 12.98 -20.02 7.01
N ASN A 69 11.69 -19.66 6.98
CA ASN A 69 11.31 -18.27 6.74
C ASN A 69 11.97 -17.36 7.81
N PRO A 70 12.85 -16.42 7.42
CA PRO A 70 13.63 -15.61 8.37
C PRO A 70 12.77 -14.69 9.23
N HIS A 71 11.51 -14.47 8.84
CA HIS A 71 10.56 -13.61 9.53
C HIS A 71 9.42 -14.39 10.18
N LYS A 72 9.58 -15.71 10.42
CA LYS A 72 8.56 -16.56 11.07
C LYS A 72 8.01 -15.92 12.35
N GLN A 73 8.89 -15.49 13.26
CA GLN A 73 8.48 -14.89 14.53
C GLN A 73 7.78 -13.54 14.32
N THR A 74 8.22 -12.72 13.36
CA THR A 74 7.53 -11.47 12.99
C THR A 74 6.10 -11.75 12.52
N TRP A 75 5.89 -12.76 11.69
CA TRP A 75 4.56 -13.14 11.22
C TRP A 75 3.65 -13.66 12.34
N GLU A 76 4.18 -14.49 13.24
CA GLU A 76 3.43 -14.98 14.40
C GLU A 76 3.00 -13.81 15.30
N ASN A 77 3.91 -12.87 15.56
CA ASN A 77 3.62 -11.66 16.33
C ASN A 77 2.58 -10.77 15.63
N TYR A 78 2.67 -10.61 14.32
CA TYR A 78 1.73 -9.80 13.55
C TYR A 78 0.33 -10.43 13.53
N ALA A 79 0.23 -11.76 13.39
CA ALA A 79 -1.05 -12.45 13.46
C ALA A 79 -1.69 -12.32 14.85
N ASN A 80 -0.89 -12.44 15.91
CA ASN A 80 -1.38 -12.24 17.28
C ASN A 80 -1.80 -10.79 17.53
N ASN A 81 -1.02 -9.82 17.05
CA ASN A 81 -1.37 -8.41 17.15
C ASN A 81 -2.62 -8.07 16.34
N TYR A 82 -2.82 -8.67 15.17
CA TYR A 82 -4.01 -8.45 14.35
C TYR A 82 -5.29 -8.86 15.09
N LYS A 83 -5.24 -9.98 15.83
CA LYS A 83 -6.36 -10.45 16.67
C LYS A 83 -6.79 -9.43 17.73
N THR A 84 -5.89 -8.52 18.13
CA THR A 84 -6.13 -7.54 19.20
C THR A 84 -6.21 -6.09 18.71
N ALA A 85 -5.70 -5.78 17.52
CA ALA A 85 -5.43 -4.41 17.06
C ALA A 85 -6.68 -3.64 16.57
N GLY A 86 -7.83 -4.29 16.42
CA GLY A 86 -9.03 -3.68 15.86
C GLY A 86 -8.90 -3.30 14.38
N ASP A 87 -9.86 -2.51 13.91
CA ASP A 87 -10.30 -2.42 12.51
C ASP A 87 -9.54 -1.44 11.60
N THR A 88 -8.45 -0.80 12.05
CA THR A 88 -7.83 0.32 11.29
C THR A 88 -6.99 -0.13 10.10
N PHE A 89 -6.35 -1.30 10.16
CA PHE A 89 -5.48 -1.84 9.10
C PHE A 89 -5.97 -3.22 8.66
N LYS A 90 -7.21 -3.28 8.17
CA LYS A 90 -7.83 -4.54 7.73
C LYS A 90 -7.12 -5.13 6.53
N ILE A 91 -6.91 -6.43 6.59
CA ILE A 91 -6.54 -7.25 5.45
C ILE A 91 -7.72 -8.18 5.10
N GLN A 92 -7.66 -8.77 3.92
CA GLN A 92 -8.65 -9.74 3.45
C GLN A 92 -7.97 -11.11 3.33
N LYS A 93 -8.75 -12.18 3.41
CA LYS A 93 -8.26 -13.54 3.12
C LYS A 93 -8.73 -13.98 1.74
N LYS A 94 -8.03 -14.90 1.12
CA LYS A 94 -8.52 -15.58 -0.08
C LYS A 94 -9.60 -16.59 0.31
N ASP A 95 -10.76 -16.45 -0.32
CA ASP A 95 -11.76 -17.50 -0.41
C ASP A 95 -11.90 -17.84 -1.90
N ASN A 96 -11.39 -19.02 -2.27
CA ASN A 96 -11.16 -19.41 -3.65
C ASN A 96 -10.30 -18.38 -4.41
N SER A 97 -10.88 -17.66 -5.36
CA SER A 97 -10.20 -16.61 -6.13
C SER A 97 -10.47 -15.19 -5.62
N ASN A 98 -11.39 -15.02 -4.68
CA ASN A 98 -11.87 -13.71 -4.24
C ASN A 98 -11.22 -13.31 -2.91
N TRP A 99 -11.03 -12.00 -2.74
CA TRP A 99 -10.64 -11.43 -1.46
C TRP A 99 -11.89 -11.14 -0.65
N VAL A 100 -11.99 -11.74 0.53
CA VAL A 100 -13.14 -11.57 1.44
C VAL A 100 -12.69 -11.09 2.81
N ASP A 101 -13.58 -10.36 3.47
CA ASP A 101 -13.37 -9.98 4.86
C ASP A 101 -13.47 -11.22 5.77
N PHE A 102 -12.76 -11.18 6.89
CA PHE A 102 -12.75 -12.26 7.88
C PHE A 102 -12.68 -11.69 9.29
N THR A 103 -13.04 -12.51 10.28
CA THR A 103 -13.02 -12.09 11.69
C THR A 103 -11.57 -12.04 12.18
N ALA A 104 -11.22 -11.04 12.99
CA ALA A 104 -9.84 -10.86 13.44
C ALA A 104 -9.27 -12.10 14.16
N SER A 105 -10.11 -12.88 14.85
CA SER A 105 -9.74 -14.14 15.51
C SER A 105 -9.24 -15.22 14.56
N GLU A 106 -9.66 -15.21 13.29
CA GLU A 106 -9.21 -16.15 12.27
C GLU A 106 -7.82 -15.81 11.70
N ALA A 107 -7.20 -14.68 12.08
CA ALA A 107 -5.92 -14.27 11.52
C ALA A 107 -4.81 -15.30 11.79
N THR A 108 -4.12 -15.69 10.71
CA THR A 108 -2.93 -16.55 10.74
C THR A 108 -1.78 -15.90 10.00
N ALA A 109 -0.56 -16.34 10.30
CA ALA A 109 0.63 -15.92 9.57
C ALA A 109 0.47 -16.12 8.05
N ASP A 110 -0.16 -17.22 7.63
CA ASP A 110 -0.29 -17.55 6.21
C ASP A 110 -1.31 -16.67 5.50
N ILE A 111 -2.44 -16.32 6.14
CA ILE A 111 -3.38 -15.32 5.61
C ILE A 111 -2.67 -13.99 5.38
N MET A 112 -1.85 -13.56 6.35
CA MET A 112 -1.11 -12.29 6.24
C MET A 112 -0.06 -12.34 5.14
N LYS A 113 0.72 -13.42 5.04
CA LYS A 113 1.72 -13.62 3.97
C LYS A 113 1.07 -13.62 2.59
N GLU A 114 -0.03 -14.34 2.42
CA GLU A 114 -0.75 -14.42 1.16
C GLU A 114 -1.26 -13.05 0.72
N TRP A 115 -1.83 -12.28 1.65
CA TRP A 115 -2.24 -10.90 1.38
C TRP A 115 -1.05 -10.03 0.98
N CYS A 116 0.05 -10.07 1.74
CA CYS A 116 1.25 -9.30 1.45
C CYS A 116 1.89 -9.68 0.10
N LYS A 117 1.84 -10.96 -0.29
CA LYS A 117 2.32 -11.47 -1.58
C LYS A 117 1.52 -10.88 -2.75
N ASP A 118 0.19 -10.84 -2.66
CA ASP A 118 -0.67 -10.25 -3.69
C ASP A 118 -0.56 -8.72 -3.76
N LYS A 119 -0.44 -8.05 -2.62
CA LYS A 119 -0.45 -6.58 -2.58
C LYS A 119 0.90 -5.94 -2.90
N GLY A 120 2.02 -6.62 -2.68
CA GLY A 120 3.36 -6.03 -2.83
C GLY A 120 3.63 -5.41 -4.21
N SER A 121 3.09 -6.01 -5.28
CA SER A 121 3.23 -5.52 -6.66
C SER A 121 2.22 -4.44 -7.07
N LYS A 122 1.26 -4.10 -6.20
CA LYS A 122 0.29 -3.03 -6.47
C LYS A 122 0.97 -1.67 -6.44
N GLN A 123 0.44 -0.73 -7.22
CA GLN A 123 0.97 0.63 -7.32
C GLN A 123 0.75 1.39 -6.01
N TYR A 124 1.83 1.99 -5.52
CA TYR A 124 1.80 3.03 -4.51
C TYR A 124 1.14 4.29 -5.09
N LYS A 125 0.31 4.96 -4.29
CA LYS A 125 -0.32 6.23 -4.67
C LYS A 125 0.27 7.39 -3.90
N HIS A 126 0.16 7.35 -2.57
CA HIS A 126 0.66 8.39 -1.68
C HIS A 126 0.77 7.86 -0.26
N SER A 127 1.46 8.61 0.60
CA SER A 127 1.78 8.17 1.98
C SER A 127 0.54 7.92 2.85
N ASP A 128 -0.54 8.64 2.55
CA ASP A 128 -1.82 8.49 3.23
C ASP A 128 -2.74 7.36 2.71
N ASP A 129 -2.36 6.67 1.64
CA ASP A 129 -3.19 5.64 1.02
C ASP A 129 -3.36 4.46 1.99
N SER A 130 -4.60 4.00 2.17
CA SER A 130 -4.92 2.97 3.16
C SER A 130 -4.25 1.64 2.84
N LEU A 131 -4.14 1.28 1.56
CA LEU A 131 -3.43 0.08 1.13
C LEU A 131 -1.94 0.19 1.47
N PHE A 132 -1.32 1.34 1.20
CA PHE A 132 0.08 1.57 1.58
C PHE A 132 0.28 1.50 3.09
N LYS A 133 -0.55 2.18 3.89
CA LYS A 133 -0.42 2.14 5.37
C LYS A 133 -0.61 0.74 5.93
N THR A 134 -1.58 -0.02 5.42
CA THR A 134 -1.80 -1.43 5.82
C THR A 134 -0.61 -2.30 5.40
N TYR A 135 -0.07 -2.12 4.21
CA TYR A 135 1.12 -2.84 3.74
C TYR A 135 2.36 -2.50 4.59
N GLN A 136 2.57 -1.22 4.89
CA GLN A 136 3.63 -0.75 5.78
C GLN A 136 3.52 -1.34 7.19
N LYS A 137 2.28 -1.50 7.69
CA LYS A 137 2.00 -2.06 9.02
C LYS A 137 2.27 -3.56 9.11
N TRP A 138 1.88 -4.33 8.09
CA TRP A 138 1.83 -5.80 8.18
C TRP A 138 2.84 -6.54 7.31
N CYS A 139 3.42 -5.88 6.30
CA CYS A 139 4.25 -6.54 5.30
C CYS A 139 5.70 -6.07 5.31
N SER A 140 6.11 -5.26 6.30
CA SER A 140 7.48 -4.72 6.36
C SER A 140 8.00 -4.58 7.79
N GLN A 141 9.31 -4.69 7.95
CA GLN A 141 10.05 -4.39 9.17
C GLN A 141 10.98 -3.20 8.93
#